data_AF-A0A448X1T2-F1
#
_entry.id   AF-A0A448X1T2-F1
#
_cell.length_a   1.000
_cell.length_b   1.000
_cell.length_c   1.000
_cell.angle_alpha   90.00
_cell.angle_beta   90.00
_cell.angle_gamma   90.00
#
_symmetry.space_group_name_H-M   'P 1'
#
loop_
_entity.id
_entity.type
_entity.pdbx_description
1 polymer ?
#
loop_
_entity_poly.entity_id
_entity_poly.type
_entity_poly.pdbx_seq_one_letter_code
_entity_poly.pdbx_strand_id
1 'polypeptide(L)'
;ASLTTFDKSNDVKKISGLENIYANGFNDFVKIVHRMVEAENLMASAFEVHASNDVKSRLLDEKKRAKKWKQDRERFNGEMKAQMKIFDEELRRYRDKYREFIRANEELERVDADKTHSRLDVEKATAYALQKKRDFNRAKSDYGIALEQFNIYRRTHYSHTLPSWGMGGHKIDSDKIECTRALIDILVERLRVTIDRLVTVCDELRGVADIFDADSVSFFINHCVYFHICIFIFAFIHYKLNMFLLWLIQLNHDIH
;
A
#
# COMPACT_ATOMS: atom_id res chain seq x y z
N ALA A 1 9.32 38.22 0.10
CA ALA A 1 8.75 39.21 1.05
C ALA A 1 7.30 38.82 1.29
N SER A 2 6.85 38.67 2.54
CA SER A 2 5.49 38.20 2.84
C SER A 2 4.46 39.27 2.47
N LEU A 3 3.28 38.90 1.96
CA LEU A 3 2.20 39.84 1.58
C LEU A 3 1.72 40.71 2.76
N THR A 4 1.98 40.31 4.00
CA THR A 4 1.81 41.15 5.20
C THR A 4 2.70 42.39 5.23
N THR A 5 3.85 42.38 4.52
CA THR A 5 4.67 43.59 4.32
C THR A 5 4.16 44.47 3.18
N PHE A 6 3.43 43.91 2.20
CA PHE A 6 2.83 44.65 1.09
C PHE A 6 1.59 45.45 1.52
N ASP A 7 0.77 44.86 2.40
CA ASP A 7 -0.45 45.50 2.96
C ASP A 7 -0.12 46.73 3.83
N LYS A 8 1.00 46.71 4.55
CA LYS A 8 1.44 47.85 5.38
C LYS A 8 2.09 48.99 4.60
N SER A 9 2.66 48.74 3.41
CA SER A 9 3.40 49.76 2.64
C SER A 9 2.55 50.54 1.65
N ASN A 10 1.33 50.07 1.32
CA ASN A 10 0.50 50.61 0.24
C ASN A 10 -0.82 51.24 0.70
N ASP A 11 -0.97 51.52 2.00
CA ASP A 11 -2.12 52.23 2.54
C ASP A 11 -2.13 53.69 2.03
N VAL A 12 -2.93 53.95 1.00
CA VAL A 12 -2.97 55.26 0.29
C VAL A 12 -3.33 56.40 1.24
N LYS A 13 -4.06 56.11 2.32
CA LYS A 13 -4.41 57.06 3.38
C LYS A 13 -3.19 57.53 4.16
N LYS A 14 -2.19 56.66 4.38
CA LYS A 14 -0.90 57.01 5.00
C LYS A 14 0.05 57.76 4.07
N ILE A 15 -0.07 57.54 2.77
CA ILE A 15 0.87 58.09 1.76
C ILE A 15 0.40 59.46 1.24
N SER A 16 -0.90 59.66 1.04
CA SER A 16 -1.45 60.84 0.36
C SER A 16 -2.25 61.79 1.26
N GLY A 17 -2.64 61.35 2.47
CA GLY A 17 -3.42 62.15 3.42
C GLY A 17 -4.84 62.52 2.95
N LEU A 18 -5.29 62.03 1.79
CA LEU A 18 -6.57 62.36 1.17
C LEU A 18 -7.49 61.13 1.13
N GLU A 19 -8.70 61.27 1.66
CA GLU A 19 -9.79 60.31 1.48
C GLU A 19 -10.52 60.64 0.17
N ASN A 20 -10.21 59.93 -0.91
CA ASN A 20 -11.00 59.98 -2.14
C ASN A 20 -11.44 58.57 -2.58
N ILE A 21 -12.41 58.52 -3.49
CA ILE A 21 -13.02 57.28 -4.00
C ILE A 21 -11.97 56.31 -4.57
N TYR A 22 -10.93 56.83 -5.22
CA TYR A 22 -9.81 56.05 -5.74
C TYR A 22 -8.96 55.43 -4.61
N ALA A 23 -8.62 56.19 -3.56
CA ALA A 23 -7.86 55.68 -2.42
C ALA A 23 -8.60 54.56 -1.67
N ASN A 24 -9.92 54.70 -1.53
CA ASN A 24 -10.77 53.66 -0.93
C ASN A 24 -10.88 52.43 -1.84
N GLY A 25 -11.16 52.61 -3.14
CA GLY A 25 -11.22 51.51 -4.11
C GLY A 25 -9.88 50.76 -4.23
N PHE A 26 -8.75 51.46 -4.17
CA PHE A 26 -7.43 50.83 -4.21
C PHE A 26 -7.13 50.04 -2.94
N ASN A 27 -7.46 50.59 -1.76
CA ASN A 27 -7.33 49.87 -0.50
C ASN A 27 -8.23 48.62 -0.46
N ASP A 28 -9.43 48.69 -1.02
CA ASP A 28 -10.32 47.52 -1.12
C ASP A 28 -9.81 46.49 -2.12
N PHE A 29 -9.24 46.93 -3.26
CA PHE A 29 -8.52 46.05 -4.18
C PHE A 29 -7.38 45.28 -3.49
N VAL A 30 -6.53 45.95 -2.70
CA VAL A 30 -5.43 45.31 -1.97
C VAL A 30 -5.93 44.25 -0.98
N LYS A 31 -7.03 44.54 -0.26
CA LYS A 31 -7.67 43.56 0.66
C LYS A 31 -8.20 42.34 -0.10
N ILE A 32 -8.80 42.53 -1.28
CA ILE A 32 -9.33 41.42 -2.07
C ILE A 32 -8.19 40.56 -2.64
N VAL A 33 -7.09 41.17 -3.09
CA VAL A 33 -5.87 40.44 -3.47
C VAL A 33 -5.33 39.61 -2.28
N HIS A 34 -5.40 40.12 -1.05
CA HIS A 34 -5.03 39.35 0.13
C HIS A 34 -5.92 38.11 0.32
N ARG A 35 -7.25 38.27 0.22
CA ARG A 35 -8.21 37.16 0.33
C ARG A 35 -8.02 36.11 -0.77
N MET A 36 -7.63 36.53 -1.97
CA MET A 36 -7.29 35.62 -3.06
C MET A 36 -6.10 34.71 -2.68
N VAL A 37 -5.04 35.29 -2.13
CA VAL A 37 -3.86 34.54 -1.67
C VAL A 37 -4.22 33.64 -0.50
N GLU A 38 -5.06 34.08 0.43
CA GLU A 38 -5.54 33.24 1.53
C GLU A 38 -6.33 32.03 1.02
N ALA A 39 -7.21 32.22 0.03
CA ALA A 39 -7.97 31.14 -0.59
C ALA A 39 -7.06 30.11 -1.30
N GLU A 40 -5.97 30.58 -1.91
CA GLU A 40 -4.93 29.72 -2.50
C GLU A 40 -4.18 28.91 -1.43
N ASN A 41 -3.80 29.55 -0.33
CA ASN A 41 -3.06 28.93 0.77
C ASN A 41 -3.83 27.81 1.48
N LEU A 42 -5.16 27.75 1.33
CA LEU A 42 -5.97 26.63 1.84
C LEU A 42 -5.61 25.30 1.18
N MET A 43 -5.31 25.31 -0.13
CA MET A 43 -4.88 24.10 -0.83
C MET A 43 -3.48 23.69 -0.40
N ALA A 44 -2.55 24.63 -0.31
CA ALA A 44 -1.17 24.36 0.11
C ALA A 44 -1.10 23.80 1.54
N SER A 45 -1.85 24.40 2.47
CA SER A 45 -1.93 23.94 3.86
C SER A 45 -2.62 22.57 4.00
N ALA A 46 -3.59 22.24 3.15
CA ALA A 46 -4.19 20.91 3.13
C ALA A 46 -3.17 19.82 2.81
N PHE A 47 -2.26 20.07 1.85
CA PHE A 47 -1.16 19.15 1.54
C PHE A 47 -0.17 19.03 2.71
N GLU A 48 0.23 20.13 3.34
CA GLU A 48 1.21 20.07 4.44
C GLU A 48 0.67 19.39 5.70
N VAL A 49 -0.58 19.69 6.09
CA VAL A 49 -1.19 19.17 7.32
C VAL A 49 -1.56 17.70 7.18
N HIS A 50 -2.09 17.27 6.03
CA HIS A 50 -2.52 15.88 5.85
C HIS A 50 -1.43 14.96 5.30
N ALA A 51 -0.47 15.45 4.50
CA ALA A 51 0.55 14.58 3.89
C ALA A 51 1.85 14.43 4.72
N SER A 52 2.14 15.31 5.68
CA SER A 52 3.52 15.37 6.22
C SER A 52 3.89 14.29 7.23
N ASN A 53 3.03 13.96 8.20
CA ASN A 53 3.39 13.04 9.30
C ASN A 53 2.47 11.82 9.39
N ASP A 54 1.15 12.01 9.35
CA ASP A 54 0.19 10.91 9.50
C ASP A 54 0.24 9.95 8.31
N VAL A 55 0.29 10.47 7.08
CA VAL A 55 0.43 9.66 5.87
C VAL A 55 1.77 8.93 5.84
N LYS A 56 2.87 9.59 6.23
CA LYS A 56 4.20 8.95 6.30
C LYS A 56 4.22 7.82 7.33
N SER A 57 3.65 8.05 8.52
CA SER A 57 3.55 7.03 9.57
C SER A 57 2.74 5.82 9.07
N ARG A 58 1.58 6.07 8.45
CA ARG A 58 0.73 5.02 7.86
C ARG A 58 1.44 4.23 6.76
N LEU A 59 2.16 4.89 5.86
CA LEU A 59 2.95 4.24 4.81
C LEU A 59 4.06 3.34 5.39
N LEU A 60 4.76 3.81 6.43
CA LEU A 60 5.80 3.02 7.10
C LEU A 60 5.20 1.77 7.76
N ASP A 61 4.06 1.91 8.42
CA ASP A 61 3.40 0.78 9.08
C ASP A 61 2.79 -0.19 8.07
N GLU A 62 2.24 0.31 6.96
CA GLU A 62 1.82 -0.52 5.83
C GLU A 62 2.99 -1.31 5.25
N LYS A 63 4.14 -0.68 5.02
CA LYS A 63 5.36 -1.36 4.54
C LYS A 63 5.81 -2.46 5.50
N LYS A 64 5.76 -2.22 6.81
CA LYS A 64 6.06 -3.25 7.83
C LYS A 64 5.06 -4.40 7.76
N ARG A 65 3.76 -4.11 7.66
CA ARG A 65 2.69 -5.12 7.55
C ARG A 65 2.84 -5.96 6.28
N ALA A 66 3.11 -5.34 5.14
CA ALA A 66 3.36 -6.03 3.87
C ALA A 66 4.59 -6.93 3.93
N LYS A 67 5.69 -6.46 4.54
CA LYS A 67 6.90 -7.27 4.75
C LYS A 67 6.59 -8.51 5.60
N LYS A 68 5.88 -8.32 6.73
CA LYS A 68 5.47 -9.43 7.60
C LYS A 68 4.56 -10.43 6.87
N TRP A 69 3.57 -9.94 6.13
CA TRP A 69 2.66 -10.77 5.34
C TRP A 69 3.40 -11.63 4.29
N LYS A 70 4.44 -11.07 3.65
CA LYS A 70 5.30 -11.82 2.73
C LYS A 70 6.14 -12.88 3.44
N GLN A 71 6.72 -12.53 4.59
CA GLN A 71 7.49 -13.49 5.41
C GLN A 71 6.62 -14.64 5.93
N ASP A 72 5.39 -14.35 6.33
CA ASP A 72 4.43 -15.36 6.79
C ASP A 72 4.13 -16.36 5.65
N ARG A 73 3.98 -15.89 4.40
CA ARG A 73 3.83 -16.78 3.22
C ARG A 73 5.02 -17.73 3.07
N GLU A 74 6.22 -17.20 3.14
CA GLU A 74 7.46 -17.98 2.99
C GLU A 74 7.59 -19.01 4.10
N ARG A 75 7.30 -18.62 5.35
CA ARG A 75 7.27 -19.54 6.49
C ARG A 75 6.29 -20.68 6.26
N PHE A 76 5.02 -20.38 5.97
CA PHE A 76 3.99 -21.41 5.81
C PHE A 76 4.28 -22.37 4.64
N ASN A 77 4.81 -21.86 3.53
CA ASN A 77 5.25 -22.71 2.43
C ASN A 77 6.47 -23.56 2.78
N GLY A 78 7.42 -23.00 3.55
CA GLY A 78 8.60 -23.72 4.02
C GLY A 78 8.22 -24.88 4.94
N GLU A 79 7.34 -24.64 5.90
CA GLU A 79 6.83 -25.68 6.81
C GLU A 79 6.08 -26.78 6.06
N MET A 80 5.18 -26.43 5.12
CA MET A 80 4.46 -27.43 4.32
C MET A 80 5.41 -28.29 3.48
N LYS A 81 6.43 -27.68 2.85
CA LYS A 81 7.46 -28.42 2.11
C LYS A 81 8.27 -29.34 3.01
N ALA A 82 8.62 -28.91 4.22
CA ALA A 82 9.32 -29.74 5.18
C ALA A 82 8.49 -30.96 5.59
N GLN A 83 7.20 -30.78 5.88
CA GLN A 83 6.30 -31.90 6.20
C GLN A 83 6.13 -32.86 5.03
N MET A 84 6.03 -32.35 3.80
CA MET A 84 5.93 -33.18 2.60
C MET A 84 7.19 -34.02 2.39
N LYS A 85 8.37 -33.45 2.64
CA LYS A 85 9.65 -34.17 2.57
C LYS A 85 9.72 -35.34 3.56
N ILE A 86 9.31 -35.14 4.81
CA ILE A 86 9.29 -36.20 5.83
C ILE A 86 8.35 -37.33 5.38
N PHE A 87 7.16 -36.98 4.91
CA PHE A 87 6.20 -37.95 4.40
C PHE A 87 6.75 -38.76 3.22
N ASP A 88 7.36 -38.09 2.24
CA ASP A 88 7.94 -38.74 1.06
C ASP A 88 9.12 -39.67 1.43
N GLU A 89 9.94 -39.27 2.41
CA GLU A 89 11.04 -40.09 2.92
C GLU A 89 10.53 -41.38 3.58
N GLU A 90 9.51 -41.28 4.44
CA GLU A 90 8.91 -42.45 5.10
C GLU A 90 8.12 -43.33 4.12
N LEU A 91 7.43 -42.75 3.13
CA LEU A 91 6.77 -43.51 2.06
C LEU A 91 7.78 -44.31 1.23
N ARG A 92 8.93 -43.70 0.89
CA ARG A 92 10.01 -44.38 0.19
C ARG A 92 10.58 -45.52 1.04
N ARG A 93 10.86 -45.27 2.32
CA ARG A 93 11.36 -46.27 3.27
C ARG A 93 10.40 -47.45 3.43
N TYR A 94 9.10 -47.18 3.54
CA TYR A 94 8.06 -48.20 3.55
C TYR A 94 8.11 -49.09 2.31
N ARG A 95 8.16 -48.50 1.11
CA ARG A 95 8.23 -49.23 -0.17
C ARG A 95 9.50 -50.07 -0.28
N ASP A 96 10.63 -49.55 0.16
CA ASP A 96 11.91 -50.27 0.14
C ASP A 96 11.87 -51.49 1.06
N LYS A 97 11.38 -51.33 2.29
CA LYS A 97 11.28 -52.43 3.26
C LYS A 97 10.22 -53.46 2.90
N TYR A 98 9.13 -53.05 2.26
CA TYR A 98 8.16 -53.98 1.68
C TYR A 98 8.80 -54.88 0.61
N ARG A 99 9.60 -54.29 -0.31
CA ARG A 99 10.31 -55.07 -1.34
C ARG A 99 11.38 -56.00 -0.78
N GLU A 100 12.07 -55.62 0.30
CA GLU A 100 13.00 -56.52 1.00
C GLU A 100 12.26 -57.69 1.68
N PHE A 101 11.10 -57.41 2.30
CA PHE A 101 10.27 -58.42 2.95
C PHE A 101 9.75 -59.46 1.95
N ILE A 102 9.19 -59.03 0.82
CA ILE A 102 8.69 -59.94 -0.22
C ILE A 102 9.81 -60.85 -0.74
N ARG A 103 10.97 -60.27 -1.11
CA ARG A 103 12.12 -61.07 -1.59
C ARG A 103 12.62 -62.09 -0.56
N ALA A 104 12.63 -61.73 0.72
CA ALA A 104 13.07 -62.64 1.77
C ALA A 104 12.06 -63.79 2.02
N ASN A 105 10.77 -63.52 1.86
CA ASN A 105 9.74 -64.56 1.92
C ASN A 105 9.77 -65.49 0.71
N GLU A 106 9.91 -64.95 -0.51
CA GLU A 106 10.03 -65.76 -1.73
C GLU A 106 11.25 -66.70 -1.65
N GLU A 107 12.37 -66.22 -1.11
CA GLU A 107 13.57 -67.04 -0.90
C GLU A 107 13.37 -68.11 0.18
N LEU A 108 12.66 -67.81 1.26
CA LEU A 108 12.28 -68.81 2.27
C LEU A 108 11.42 -69.90 1.65
N GLU A 109 10.38 -69.54 0.89
CA GLU A 109 9.51 -70.49 0.20
C GLU A 109 10.30 -71.38 -0.78
N ARG A 110 11.29 -70.81 -1.48
CA ARG A 110 12.18 -71.55 -2.38
C ARG A 110 13.06 -72.54 -1.62
N VAL A 111 13.66 -72.12 -0.50
CA VAL A 111 14.53 -72.96 0.33
C VAL A 111 13.74 -74.08 1.01
N ASP A 112 12.52 -73.80 1.48
CA ASP A 112 11.65 -74.79 2.11
C ASP A 112 11.14 -75.85 1.13
N ALA A 113 10.94 -75.48 -0.14
CA ALA A 113 10.50 -76.41 -1.18
C ALA A 113 11.61 -77.35 -1.66
N ASP A 114 12.88 -76.95 -1.56
CA ASP A 114 14.03 -77.72 -2.02
C ASP A 114 14.56 -78.65 -0.93
N LYS A 115 14.29 -79.95 -1.11
CA LYS A 115 14.70 -81.02 -0.18
C LYS A 115 16.22 -81.24 -0.11
N THR A 116 17.02 -80.58 -0.97
CA THR A 116 18.48 -80.68 -0.93
C THR A 116 19.12 -79.77 0.12
N HIS A 117 18.38 -78.77 0.63
CA HIS A 117 18.87 -77.88 1.68
C HIS A 117 18.93 -78.56 3.04
N SER A 118 19.94 -78.19 3.84
CA SER A 118 20.06 -78.68 5.20
C SER A 118 19.06 -78.00 6.12
N ARG A 119 18.77 -78.62 7.28
CA ARG A 119 17.91 -78.01 8.31
C ARG A 119 18.46 -76.65 8.78
N LEU A 120 19.78 -76.50 8.80
CA LEU A 120 20.44 -75.25 9.17
C LEU A 120 20.19 -74.14 8.13
N ASP A 121 20.18 -74.49 6.84
CA ASP A 121 19.92 -73.54 5.76
C ASP A 121 18.48 -73.01 5.83
N VAL A 122 17.53 -73.91 6.10
CA VAL A 122 16.11 -73.57 6.33
C VAL A 122 15.95 -72.67 7.56
N GLU A 123 16.56 -73.01 8.69
CA GLU A 123 16.52 -72.18 9.92
C GLU A 123 17.11 -70.78 9.67
N LYS A 124 18.20 -70.68 8.91
CA LYS A 124 18.83 -69.41 8.53
C LYS A 124 17.93 -68.56 7.64
N ALA A 125 17.31 -69.16 6.61
CA ALA A 125 16.36 -68.48 5.75
C ALA A 125 15.12 -67.99 6.54
N THR A 126 14.63 -68.82 7.47
CA THR A 126 13.51 -68.50 8.35
C THR A 126 13.83 -67.29 9.24
N ALA A 127 15.01 -67.29 9.89
CA ALA A 127 15.44 -66.19 10.73
C ALA A 127 15.58 -64.88 9.94
N TYR A 128 16.11 -64.95 8.72
CA TYR A 128 16.26 -63.80 7.83
C TYR A 128 14.90 -63.22 7.39
N ALA A 129 13.97 -64.07 6.95
CA ALA A 129 12.61 -63.66 6.58
C ALA A 129 11.88 -63.01 7.77
N LEU A 130 11.99 -63.60 8.96
CA LEU A 130 11.42 -63.04 10.18
C LEU A 130 12.01 -61.68 10.53
N GLN A 131 13.32 -61.49 10.35
CA GLN A 131 13.96 -60.19 10.52
C GLN A 131 13.40 -59.15 9.55
N LYS A 132 13.30 -59.48 8.25
CA LYS A 132 12.74 -58.55 7.25
C LYS A 132 11.28 -58.23 7.48
N LYS A 133 10.49 -59.19 7.98
CA LYS A 133 9.11 -58.96 8.43
C LYS A 133 9.05 -57.93 9.58
N ARG A 134 9.94 -58.03 10.57
CA ARG A 134 10.04 -57.04 11.66
C ARG A 134 10.42 -55.66 11.14
N ASP A 135 11.43 -55.57 10.27
CA ASP A 135 11.87 -54.31 9.66
C ASP A 135 10.73 -53.64 8.87
N PHE A 136 9.99 -54.43 8.09
CA PHE A 136 8.82 -53.96 7.35
C PHE A 136 7.72 -53.46 8.28
N ASN A 137 7.37 -54.22 9.33
CA ASN A 137 6.34 -53.81 10.29
C ASN A 137 6.71 -52.49 10.98
N ARG A 138 7.98 -52.28 11.30
CA ARG A 138 8.47 -51.00 11.82
C ARG A 138 8.29 -49.87 10.81
N ALA A 139 8.74 -50.05 9.57
CA ALA A 139 8.58 -49.03 8.52
C ALA A 139 7.10 -48.72 8.21
N LYS A 140 6.21 -49.72 8.31
CA LYS A 140 4.75 -49.55 8.18
C LYS A 140 4.19 -48.67 9.31
N SER A 141 4.65 -48.89 10.54
CA SER A 141 4.24 -48.05 11.68
C SER A 141 4.73 -46.62 11.53
N ASP A 142 6.01 -46.42 11.21
CA ASP A 142 6.64 -45.10 11.03
C ASP A 142 5.93 -44.31 9.91
N TYR A 143 5.66 -44.96 8.78
CA TYR A 143 4.88 -44.38 7.68
C TYR A 143 3.45 -44.00 8.09
N GLY A 144 2.76 -44.85 8.87
CA GLY A 144 1.42 -44.56 9.38
C GLY A 144 1.38 -43.28 10.21
N ILE A 145 2.35 -43.12 11.11
CA ILE A 145 2.49 -41.92 11.95
C ILE A 145 2.78 -40.69 11.09
N ALA A 146 3.71 -40.79 10.14
CA ALA A 146 4.04 -39.68 9.23
C ALA A 146 2.84 -39.25 8.37
N LEU A 147 2.04 -40.20 7.88
CA LEU A 147 0.83 -39.92 7.10
C LEU A 147 -0.24 -39.19 7.92
N GLU A 148 -0.47 -39.63 9.17
CA GLU A 148 -1.41 -38.98 10.07
C GLU A 148 -0.99 -37.53 10.35
N GLN A 149 0.28 -37.33 10.72
CA GLN A 149 0.85 -36.02 10.98
C GLN A 149 0.75 -35.10 9.76
N PHE A 150 1.10 -35.61 8.56
CA PHE A 150 1.01 -34.87 7.31
C PHE A 150 -0.44 -34.46 7.01
N ASN A 151 -1.41 -35.35 7.23
CA ASN A 151 -2.83 -35.06 7.00
C ASN A 151 -3.37 -33.99 7.94
N ILE A 152 -2.97 -34.01 9.22
CA ILE A 152 -3.31 -32.96 10.19
C ILE A 152 -2.75 -31.62 9.71
N TYR A 153 -1.44 -31.58 9.39
CA TYR A 153 -0.79 -30.35 8.95
C TYR A 153 -1.40 -29.81 7.65
N ARG A 154 -1.63 -30.68 6.66
CA ARG A 154 -2.28 -30.34 5.39
C ARG A 154 -3.67 -29.75 5.61
N ARG A 155 -4.47 -30.38 6.49
CA ARG A 155 -5.81 -29.87 6.82
C ARG A 155 -5.70 -28.48 7.40
N THR A 156 -4.88 -28.28 8.42
CA THR A 156 -4.68 -26.96 9.06
C THR A 156 -4.19 -25.92 8.07
N HIS A 157 -3.23 -26.27 7.20
CA HIS A 157 -2.68 -25.37 6.21
C HIS A 157 -3.76 -24.79 5.28
N TYR A 158 -4.59 -25.66 4.68
CA TYR A 158 -5.59 -25.22 3.71
C TYR A 158 -6.87 -24.67 4.35
N SER A 159 -7.23 -25.13 5.55
CA SER A 159 -8.46 -24.67 6.22
C SER A 159 -8.28 -23.42 7.09
N HIS A 160 -7.07 -23.16 7.60
CA HIS A 160 -6.82 -22.06 8.53
C HIS A 160 -5.68 -21.16 8.07
N THR A 161 -4.48 -21.72 7.90
CA THR A 161 -3.26 -20.92 7.67
C THR A 161 -3.34 -20.10 6.38
N LEU A 162 -3.67 -20.74 5.26
CA LEU A 162 -3.72 -20.11 3.96
C LEU A 162 -4.88 -19.09 3.85
N PRO A 163 -6.12 -19.40 4.31
CA PRO A 163 -7.17 -18.39 4.40
C PRO A 163 -6.80 -17.20 5.29
N SER A 164 -6.20 -17.44 6.47
CA SER A 164 -5.78 -16.36 7.37
C SER A 164 -4.73 -15.46 6.72
N TRP A 165 -3.76 -16.04 5.99
CA TRP A 165 -2.78 -15.27 5.23
C TRP A 165 -3.43 -14.46 4.10
N GLY A 166 -4.38 -15.06 3.38
CA GLY A 166 -5.15 -14.40 2.33
C GLY A 166 -5.95 -13.21 2.85
N MET A 167 -6.67 -13.38 3.96
CA MET A 167 -7.40 -12.30 4.64
C MET A 167 -6.46 -11.17 5.11
N GLY A 168 -5.27 -11.53 5.60
CA GLY A 168 -4.25 -10.54 5.97
C GLY A 168 -3.83 -9.67 4.79
N GLY A 169 -3.64 -10.27 3.61
CA GLY A 169 -3.33 -9.55 2.37
C GLY A 169 -4.46 -8.64 1.93
N HIS A 170 -5.69 -9.18 1.87
CA HIS A 170 -6.88 -8.41 1.54
C HIS A 170 -7.04 -7.19 2.45
N LYS A 171 -6.83 -7.34 3.76
CA LYS A 171 -6.92 -6.22 4.71
C LYS A 171 -5.88 -5.13 4.43
N ILE A 172 -4.64 -5.52 4.13
CA ILE A 172 -3.60 -4.55 3.76
C ILE A 172 -4.03 -3.75 2.53
N ASP A 173 -4.56 -4.41 1.51
CA ASP A 173 -4.99 -3.74 0.27
C ASP A 173 -6.26 -2.90 0.47
N SER A 174 -7.22 -3.37 1.27
CA SER A 174 -8.42 -2.60 1.64
C SER A 174 -8.05 -1.33 2.40
N ASP A 175 -7.17 -1.42 3.40
CA ASP A 175 -6.69 -0.27 4.18
C ASP A 175 -6.01 0.76 3.28
N LYS A 176 -5.22 0.33 2.27
CA LYS A 176 -4.59 1.21 1.28
C LYS A 176 -5.64 2.00 0.51
N ILE A 177 -6.61 1.28 -0.07
CA ILE A 177 -7.66 1.88 -0.90
C ILE A 177 -8.48 2.88 -0.09
N GLU A 178 -8.85 2.52 1.14
CA GLU A 178 -9.58 3.41 2.05
C GLU A 178 -8.78 4.66 2.42
N CYS A 179 -7.49 4.51 2.71
CA CYS A 179 -6.60 5.62 3.00
C CYS A 179 -6.50 6.58 1.80
N THR A 180 -6.25 6.05 0.60
CA THR A 180 -6.18 6.84 -0.63
C THR A 180 -7.50 7.56 -0.92
N ARG A 181 -8.63 6.86 -0.76
CA ARG A 181 -9.97 7.46 -0.95
C ARG A 181 -10.18 8.63 0.01
N ALA A 182 -9.88 8.44 1.30
CA ALA A 182 -10.04 9.50 2.30
C ALA A 182 -9.17 10.73 2.00
N LEU A 183 -7.95 10.53 1.49
CA LEU A 183 -7.09 11.64 1.06
C LEU A 183 -7.67 12.39 -0.14
N ILE A 184 -8.21 11.67 -1.12
CA ILE A 184 -8.88 12.27 -2.29
C ILE A 184 -10.10 13.08 -1.84
N ASP A 185 -10.94 12.53 -0.95
CA ASP A 185 -12.15 13.21 -0.48
C ASP A 185 -11.81 14.53 0.24
N ILE A 186 -10.74 14.55 1.05
CA ILE A 186 -10.24 15.77 1.71
C ILE A 186 -9.80 16.80 0.66
N LEU A 187 -9.06 16.37 -0.37
CA LEU A 187 -8.57 17.25 -1.44
C LEU A 187 -9.73 17.84 -2.25
N VAL A 188 -10.72 17.03 -2.60
CA VAL A 188 -11.92 17.49 -3.32
C VAL A 188 -12.67 18.53 -2.51
N GLU A 189 -12.87 18.31 -1.22
CA GLU A 189 -13.58 19.26 -0.37
C GLU A 189 -12.80 20.57 -0.19
N ARG A 190 -11.48 20.51 -0.07
CA ARG A 190 -10.63 21.71 0.01
C ARG A 190 -10.63 22.49 -1.30
N LEU A 191 -10.56 21.79 -2.43
CA LEU A 191 -10.66 22.41 -3.75
C LEU A 191 -12.01 23.12 -3.93
N ARG A 192 -13.12 22.48 -3.50
CA ARG A 192 -14.45 23.07 -3.51
C ARG A 192 -14.49 24.38 -2.72
N VAL A 193 -14.01 24.37 -1.47
CA VAL A 193 -13.96 25.57 -0.62
C VAL A 193 -13.09 26.68 -1.23
N THR A 194 -11.96 26.33 -1.84
CA THR A 194 -11.11 27.30 -2.54
C THR A 194 -11.84 27.91 -3.73
N ILE A 195 -12.54 27.11 -4.54
CA ILE A 195 -13.34 27.61 -5.67
C ILE A 195 -14.42 28.58 -5.17
N ASP A 196 -15.20 28.20 -4.15
CA ASP A 196 -16.27 29.05 -3.59
C ASP A 196 -15.73 30.40 -3.10
N ARG A 197 -14.57 30.40 -2.42
CA ARG A 197 -13.90 31.63 -1.98
C ARG A 197 -13.41 32.46 -3.16
N LEU A 198 -12.84 31.84 -4.19
CA LEU A 198 -12.40 32.55 -5.39
C LEU A 198 -13.57 33.16 -6.17
N VAL A 199 -14.73 32.51 -6.21
CA VAL A 199 -15.96 33.10 -6.78
C VAL A 199 -16.35 34.36 -6.01
N THR A 200 -16.34 34.30 -4.68
CA THR A 200 -16.61 35.48 -3.83
C THR A 200 -15.62 36.61 -4.09
N VAL A 201 -14.32 36.29 -4.19
CA VAL A 201 -13.26 37.24 -4.53
C VAL A 201 -13.50 37.88 -5.91
N CYS A 202 -13.95 37.12 -6.91
CA CYS A 202 -14.27 37.65 -8.23
C CYS A 202 -15.45 38.63 -8.19
N ASP A 203 -16.49 38.34 -7.40
CA ASP A 203 -17.64 39.24 -7.23
C ASP A 203 -17.24 40.52 -6.49
N GLU A 204 -16.38 40.42 -5.46
CA GLU A 204 -15.81 41.57 -4.76
C GLU A 204 -14.94 42.43 -5.70
N LEU A 205 -14.10 41.80 -6.54
CA LEU A 205 -13.30 42.52 -7.56
C LEU A 205 -14.17 43.26 -8.56
N ARG A 206 -15.29 42.66 -8.99
CA ARG A 206 -16.25 43.32 -9.88
C ARG A 206 -16.86 44.55 -9.20
N GLY A 207 -17.28 44.42 -7.95
CA GLY A 207 -17.80 45.55 -7.17
C GLY A 207 -16.78 46.68 -7.01
N VAL A 208 -15.49 46.36 -6.84
CA VAL A 208 -14.42 47.38 -6.81
C VAL A 208 -14.17 47.98 -8.20
N ALA A 209 -14.24 47.20 -9.27
CA ALA A 209 -14.13 47.72 -10.63
C ALA A 209 -15.25 48.72 -10.94
N ASP A 210 -16.48 48.45 -10.47
CA ASP A 210 -17.64 49.35 -10.63
C ASP A 210 -17.47 50.68 -9.86
N ILE A 211 -16.64 50.73 -8.81
CA ILE A 211 -16.27 51.99 -8.11
C ILE A 211 -15.39 52.87 -9.01
N PHE A 212 -14.60 52.26 -9.89
CA PHE A 212 -13.74 52.95 -10.84
C PHE A 212 -14.49 53.24 -12.15
N ASP A 213 -15.61 53.96 -12.07
CA ASP A 213 -16.35 54.41 -13.25
C ASP A 213 -15.59 55.56 -13.95
N ALA A 214 -15.39 55.44 -15.27
CA ALA A 214 -14.57 56.33 -16.08
C ALA A 214 -15.08 57.77 -16.09
N ASP A 215 -16.39 57.97 -15.87
CA ASP A 215 -17.01 59.29 -15.80
C ASP A 215 -16.77 60.00 -14.46
N SER A 216 -16.38 59.25 -13.42
CA SER A 216 -16.05 59.78 -12.08
C SER A 216 -14.56 60.06 -11.88
N VAL A 217 -13.69 59.57 -12.79
CA VAL A 217 -12.24 59.71 -12.68
C VAL A 217 -11.67 60.18 -14.03
N SER A 218 -11.90 61.45 -14.35
CA SER A 218 -11.23 62.15 -15.46
C SER A 218 -9.74 62.45 -15.19
N PHE A 219 -9.05 61.61 -14.41
CA PHE A 219 -7.62 61.75 -14.12
C PHE A 219 -6.96 60.37 -14.06
N PHE A 220 -6.15 60.07 -15.08
CA PHE A 220 -5.17 58.97 -15.13
C PHE A 220 -5.66 57.56 -15.50
N ILE A 221 -6.17 57.40 -16.72
CA ILE A 221 -5.99 56.15 -17.48
C ILE A 221 -4.58 56.19 -18.09
N ASN A 222 -3.55 55.82 -17.32
CA ASN A 222 -2.27 55.35 -17.89
C ASN A 222 -1.38 54.67 -16.85
N HIS A 223 -1.67 53.41 -16.48
CA HIS A 223 -0.65 52.35 -16.48
C HIS A 223 -1.17 51.01 -15.92
N CYS A 224 -1.15 50.00 -16.79
CA CYS A 224 -0.61 48.67 -16.52
C CYS A 224 -0.96 47.97 -15.20
N VAL A 225 -2.15 47.37 -15.08
CA VAL A 225 -2.40 46.33 -14.06
C VAL A 225 -3.28 45.18 -14.58
N TYR A 226 -4.20 45.44 -15.51
CA TYR A 226 -5.18 44.43 -15.94
C TYR A 226 -4.62 43.26 -16.77
N PHE A 227 -3.52 43.45 -17.51
CA PHE A 227 -3.01 42.40 -18.42
C PHE A 227 -2.01 41.43 -17.76
N HIS A 228 -1.25 41.88 -16.75
CA HIS A 228 -0.26 41.01 -16.09
C HIS A 228 -0.85 40.11 -15.00
N ILE A 229 -1.94 40.52 -14.34
CA ILE A 229 -2.58 39.73 -13.28
C ILE A 229 -3.25 38.48 -13.85
N CYS A 230 -3.98 38.59 -14.97
CA CYS A 230 -4.63 37.44 -15.61
C CYS A 230 -3.63 36.40 -16.12
N ILE A 231 -2.47 36.84 -16.65
CA ILE A 231 -1.40 35.93 -17.12
C ILE A 231 -0.72 35.24 -15.94
N PHE A 232 -0.49 35.93 -14.82
CA PHE A 232 0.10 35.33 -13.62
C PHE A 232 -0.80 34.25 -13.01
N ILE A 233 -2.11 34.52 -12.91
CA ILE A 233 -3.07 33.55 -12.36
C ILE A 233 -3.12 32.29 -13.24
N PHE A 234 -3.17 32.44 -14.57
CA PHE A 234 -3.24 31.30 -15.50
C PHE A 234 -1.94 30.49 -15.54
N ALA A 235 -0.78 31.16 -15.58
CA ALA A 235 0.53 30.51 -15.58
C ALA A 235 0.80 29.77 -14.24
N PHE A 236 0.31 30.31 -13.13
CA PHE A 236 0.53 29.75 -11.80
C PHE A 236 -0.34 28.52 -11.52
N ILE A 237 -1.63 28.56 -11.92
CA ILE A 237 -2.52 27.39 -11.87
C ILE A 237 -1.93 26.25 -12.72
N HIS A 238 -1.41 26.55 -13.93
CA HIS A 238 -0.82 25.56 -14.82
C HIS A 238 0.49 24.94 -14.28
N TYR A 239 1.34 25.72 -13.61
CA TYR A 239 2.60 25.23 -13.01
C TYR A 239 2.35 24.30 -11.81
N LYS A 240 1.36 24.63 -10.97
CA LYS A 240 1.03 23.84 -9.77
C LYS A 240 0.25 22.57 -10.10
N LEU A 241 -0.61 22.59 -11.13
CA LEU A 241 -1.28 21.37 -11.64
C LEU A 241 -0.25 20.37 -12.21
N ASN A 242 0.78 20.86 -12.90
CA ASN A 242 1.87 20.02 -13.40
C ASN A 242 2.74 19.43 -12.27
N MET A 243 3.01 20.20 -11.21
CA MET A 243 3.68 19.65 -10.01
C MET A 243 2.83 18.58 -9.31
N PHE A 244 1.51 18.75 -9.27
CA PHE A 244 0.59 17.74 -8.72
C PHE A 244 0.57 16.45 -9.55
N LEU A 245 0.55 16.57 -10.89
CA LEU A 245 0.67 15.44 -11.80
C LEU A 245 2.01 14.71 -11.65
N LEU A 246 3.12 15.45 -11.55
CA LEU A 246 4.44 14.87 -11.31
C LEU A 246 4.52 14.18 -9.94
N TRP A 247 3.92 14.76 -8.90
CA TRP A 247 3.85 14.13 -7.58
C TRP A 247 2.99 12.86 -7.59
N LEU A 248 1.84 12.85 -8.28
CA LEU A 248 1.02 11.66 -8.47
C LEU A 248 1.75 10.56 -9.25
N ILE A 249 2.50 10.93 -10.30
CA ILE A 249 3.34 10.00 -11.06
C ILE A 249 4.45 9.41 -10.18
N GLN A 250 5.11 10.25 -9.36
CA GLN A 250 6.15 9.82 -8.43
C GLN A 250 5.58 8.88 -7.35
N LEU A 251 4.41 9.22 -6.79
CA LEU A 251 3.69 8.39 -5.83
C LEU A 251 3.35 7.02 -6.44
N ASN A 252 2.91 6.99 -7.69
CA ASN A 252 2.57 5.75 -8.40
C ASN A 252 3.82 4.91 -8.73
N HIS A 253 4.96 5.55 -8.97
CA HIS A 253 6.24 4.89 -9.28
C HIS A 253 6.94 4.34 -8.02
N ASP A 254 6.74 4.95 -6.85
CA ASP A 254 7.26 4.46 -5.56
C ASP A 254 6.38 3.36 -4.92
N ILE A 255 5.17 3.17 -5.45
CA ILE A 255 4.20 2.14 -5.03
C ILE A 255 4.38 0.82 -5.78
N HIS A 256 5.06 0.81 -6.93
CA HIS A 256 5.40 -0.37 -7.73
C HIS A 256 6.82 -0.89 -7.44
#